data_AF-A0A524ABJ5-F1
#
_entry.id   AF-A0A524ABJ5-F1
#
_cell.length_a   1.000
_cell.length_b   1.000
_cell.length_c   1.000
_cell.angle_alpha   90.00
_cell.angle_beta   90.00
_cell.angle_gamma   90.00
#
_symmetry.space_group_name_H-M   'P 1'
#
loop_
_entity.id
_entity.type
_entity.pdbx_description
1 polymer ?
#
loop_
_entity_poly.entity_id
_entity_poly.type
_entity_poly.pdbx_seq_one_letter_code
_entity_poly.pdbx_strand_id
1 'polypeptide(L)'
;MIYIGDHLAFWAFTFIEIGFLAFAIIAARLLSPKKPNKIKATIYECGQDPVGEARSYRMLGITRYFGYAVVFFALDAFAWVVLTAAMSISVTLKTISIVSLYVLVVLIGVGYFLAELNKLVR
;
A
#
# COMPACT_ATOMS: atom_id res chain seq x y z
N MET A 1 31.80 10.15 20.27
CA MET A 1 30.55 9.64 19.65
C MET A 1 30.09 10.70 18.67
N ILE A 2 30.01 10.41 17.37
CA ILE A 2 29.58 11.40 16.37
C ILE A 2 28.07 11.58 16.55
N TYR A 3 27.63 12.79 16.92
CA TYR A 3 26.21 13.13 16.99
C TYR A 3 25.77 13.67 15.63
N ILE A 4 24.83 12.96 15.00
CA ILE A 4 24.19 13.34 13.75
C ILE A 4 22.75 13.70 14.13
N GLY A 5 22.30 14.92 13.80
CA GLY A 5 20.94 15.33 14.14
C GLY A 5 19.88 14.44 13.49
N ASP A 6 18.75 14.21 14.15
CA ASP A 6 17.75 13.19 13.77
C ASP A 6 17.28 13.30 12.32
N HIS A 7 16.98 14.51 11.85
CA HIS A 7 16.57 14.75 10.47
C HIS A 7 17.69 14.47 9.46
N LEU A 8 18.93 14.82 9.82
CA LEU A 8 20.11 14.56 8.99
C LEU A 8 20.38 13.06 8.90
N ALA A 9 20.22 12.34 10.01
CA ALA A 9 20.36 10.89 10.07
C ALA A 9 19.29 10.19 9.20
N PHE A 10 18.03 10.64 9.27
CA PHE A 10 16.95 10.13 8.41
C PHE A 10 17.29 10.28 6.93
N TRP A 11 17.63 11.50 6.48
CA TRP A 11 17.93 11.75 5.08
C TRP A 11 19.20 11.03 4.61
N ALA A 12 20.24 11.01 5.45
CA ALA A 12 21.45 10.27 5.13
C ALA A 12 21.15 8.78 4.91
N PHE A 13 20.36 8.16 5.80
CA PHE A 13 19.96 6.77 5.66
C PHE A 13 19.15 6.54 4.37
N THR A 14 18.16 7.39 4.08
CA THR A 14 17.37 7.31 2.85
C THR A 14 18.24 7.35 1.60
N PHE A 15 19.20 8.28 1.51
CA PHE A 15 20.07 8.39 0.34
C PHE A 15 21.06 7.23 0.23
N ILE A 16 21.57 6.72 1.35
CA ILE A 16 22.43 5.53 1.37
C ILE A 16 21.67 4.32 0.82
N GLU A 17 20.44 4.08 1.26
CA GLU A 17 19.61 2.97 0.80
C GLU A 17 19.26 3.07 -0.70
N ILE A 18 18.83 4.25 -1.15
CA ILE A 18 18.54 4.50 -2.57
C ILE A 18 19.81 4.31 -3.40
N GLY A 19 20.95 4.84 -2.93
CA GLY A 19 22.24 4.72 -3.59
C GLY A 19 22.70 3.27 -3.69
N PHE A 20 22.53 2.50 -2.61
CA PHE A 20 22.84 1.08 -2.57
C PHE A 20 21.98 0.27 -3.55
N LEU A 21 20.66 0.48 -3.56
CA LEU A 21 19.75 -0.20 -4.49
C LEU A 21 20.06 0.16 -5.95
N ALA A 22 20.29 1.44 -6.23
CA ALA A 22 20.67 1.90 -7.57
C ALA A 22 22.00 1.28 -8.01
N PHE A 23 23.00 1.27 -7.12
CA PHE A 23 24.28 0.62 -7.37
C PHE A 23 24.11 -0.87 -7.66
N ALA A 24 23.30 -1.59 -6.89
CA ALA A 24 23.04 -3.02 -7.11
C ALA A 24 22.42 -3.28 -8.49
N ILE A 25 21.42 -2.48 -8.90
CA ILE A 25 20.79 -2.60 -10.22
C ILE A 25 21.80 -2.29 -11.34
N ILE A 26 22.61 -1.24 -11.18
CA ILE A 26 23.64 -0.87 -12.16
C ILE A 26 24.71 -1.96 -12.27
N ALA A 27 25.21 -2.45 -11.14
CA ALA A 27 26.18 -3.54 -11.10
C ALA A 27 25.62 -4.81 -11.76
N ALA A 28 24.38 -5.20 -11.44
CA ALA A 28 23.71 -6.33 -12.09
C ALA A 28 23.59 -6.13 -13.61
N ARG A 29 23.24 -4.92 -14.07
CA ARG A 29 23.16 -4.60 -15.50
C ARG A 29 24.53 -4.62 -16.20
N LEU A 30 25.60 -4.23 -15.51
CA LEU A 30 26.96 -4.22 -16.05
C LEU A 30 27.58 -5.61 -16.11
N LEU A 31 27.36 -6.43 -15.07
CA LEU A 31 27.95 -7.76 -14.93
C LEU A 31 27.13 -8.86 -15.65
N SER A 32 25.84 -8.62 -15.93
CA SER A 32 24.96 -9.63 -16.53
C SER A 32 25.31 -9.97 -17.99
N PRO A 33 25.16 -11.24 -18.41
CA PRO A 33 25.31 -11.64 -19.80
C PRO A 33 24.25 -10.99 -20.72
N LYS A 34 24.71 -10.29 -21.76
CA LYS A 34 23.83 -9.61 -22.74
C LYS A 34 23.40 -10.56 -23.85
N LYS A 35 22.42 -11.44 -23.58
CA LYS A 35 21.86 -12.40 -24.54
C LYS A 35 20.34 -12.24 -24.73
N PRO A 36 19.86 -11.12 -25.32
CA PRO A 36 18.45 -10.94 -25.62
C PRO A 36 18.02 -11.91 -26.73
N ASN A 37 16.80 -12.45 -26.63
CA ASN A 37 16.16 -13.20 -27.71
C ASN A 37 14.65 -12.97 -27.65
N LYS A 38 13.93 -13.31 -28.74
CA LYS A 38 12.48 -13.06 -28.84
C LYS A 38 11.68 -13.75 -27.73
N ILE A 39 12.03 -14.98 -27.38
CA ILE A 39 11.34 -15.79 -26.36
C ILE A 39 11.51 -15.19 -24.95
N LYS A 40 12.68 -14.65 -24.60
CA LYS A 40 12.92 -13.98 -23.32
C LYS A 40 12.17 -12.65 -23.17
N ALA A 41 11.66 -12.11 -24.28
CA ALA A 41 10.87 -10.89 -24.31
C ALA A 41 9.36 -11.15 -24.28
N THR A 42 8.91 -12.41 -24.33
CA THR A 42 7.49 -12.76 -24.21
C THR A 42 7.08 -12.95 -22.76
N ILE A 43 5.80 -12.76 -22.47
CA ILE A 43 5.20 -13.09 -21.16
C ILE A 43 5.27 -14.60 -20.94
N TYR A 44 5.53 -15.01 -19.71
CA TYR A 44 5.57 -16.43 -19.35
C TYR A 44 4.16 -16.99 -19.19
N GLU A 45 3.78 -17.97 -20.02
CA GLU A 45 2.47 -18.64 -20.03
C GLU A 45 2.61 -20.18 -20.08
N CYS A 46 3.64 -20.73 -19.42
CA CYS A 46 3.93 -22.18 -19.43
C CYS A 46 4.03 -22.80 -20.83
N GLY A 47 4.38 -21.99 -21.86
CA GLY A 47 4.49 -22.42 -23.25
C GLY A 47 3.18 -22.38 -24.05
N GLN A 48 2.11 -21.80 -23.50
CA GLN A 48 0.88 -21.50 -24.23
C GLN A 48 0.88 -20.04 -24.71
N ASP A 49 0.10 -19.75 -25.75
CA ASP A 49 -0.15 -18.36 -26.13
C ASP A 49 -1.09 -17.71 -25.13
N PRO A 50 -0.84 -16.43 -24.74
CA PRO A 50 -1.72 -15.73 -23.82
C PRO A 50 -3.12 -15.62 -24.43
N VAL A 51 -4.11 -16.11 -23.70
CA VAL A 51 -5.52 -15.98 -24.07
C VAL A 51 -6.09 -14.77 -23.34
N GLY A 52 -6.78 -13.90 -24.07
CA GLY A 52 -7.44 -12.72 -23.52
C GLY A 52 -6.50 -11.64 -22.98
N GLU A 53 -7.06 -10.46 -22.69
CA GLU A 53 -6.33 -9.45 -21.92
C GLU A 53 -6.46 -9.77 -20.43
N ALA A 54 -5.39 -9.66 -19.64
CA ALA A 54 -5.42 -9.96 -18.20
C ALA A 54 -6.56 -9.22 -17.44
N ARG A 55 -6.92 -8.01 -17.88
CA ARG A 55 -8.00 -7.19 -17.31
C ARG A 55 -9.42 -7.63 -17.71
N SER A 56 -9.56 -8.46 -18.74
CA SER A 56 -10.86 -8.94 -19.24
C SER A 56 -11.47 -10.03 -18.35
N TYR A 57 -10.66 -10.63 -17.48
CA TYR A 57 -11.08 -11.66 -16.55
C TYR A 57 -11.69 -11.06 -15.28
N ARG A 58 -12.99 -11.28 -15.09
CA ARG A 58 -13.76 -10.82 -13.92
C ARG A 58 -13.21 -11.33 -12.58
N MET A 59 -12.52 -12.47 -12.57
CA MET A 59 -11.87 -13.03 -11.37
C MET A 59 -10.75 -12.13 -10.82
N LEU A 60 -10.13 -11.30 -11.66
CA LEU A 60 -9.10 -10.29 -11.31
C LEU A 60 -9.68 -8.87 -11.16
N GLY A 61 -11.02 -8.72 -11.17
CA GLY A 61 -11.69 -7.45 -11.34
C GLY A 61 -11.23 -6.35 -10.36
N ILE A 62 -10.95 -5.17 -10.93
CA ILE A 62 -10.55 -3.94 -10.23
C ILE A 62 -11.49 -3.63 -9.04
N THR A 63 -12.76 -4.01 -9.15
CA THR A 63 -13.81 -3.80 -8.15
C THR A 63 -13.56 -4.52 -6.83
N ARG A 64 -12.96 -5.72 -6.85
CA ARG A 64 -12.66 -6.47 -5.62
C ARG A 64 -11.58 -5.75 -4.82
N TYR A 65 -10.44 -5.47 -5.46
CA TYR A 65 -9.33 -4.76 -4.83
C TYR A 65 -9.66 -3.30 -4.51
N PHE A 66 -10.50 -2.66 -5.31
CA PHE A 66 -10.96 -1.30 -5.05
C PHE A 66 -11.77 -1.22 -3.75
N GLY A 67 -12.68 -2.17 -3.51
CA GLY A 67 -13.42 -2.24 -2.25
C GLY A 67 -12.48 -2.33 -1.03
N TYR A 68 -11.48 -3.22 -1.09
CA TYR A 68 -10.46 -3.33 -0.04
C TYR A 68 -9.64 -2.05 0.10
N ALA A 69 -9.27 -1.39 -1.00
CA ALA A 69 -8.52 -0.14 -0.96
C ALA A 69 -9.33 0.99 -0.28
N VAL A 70 -10.63 1.12 -0.58
CA VAL A 70 -11.51 2.11 0.07
C VAL A 70 -11.57 1.88 1.58
N VAL A 71 -11.75 0.63 2.02
CA VAL A 71 -11.76 0.29 3.45
C VAL A 71 -10.41 0.57 4.10
N PHE A 72 -9.32 0.20 3.43
CA PHE A 72 -7.96 0.49 3.91
C PHE A 72 -7.74 2.00 4.11
N PHE A 73 -8.10 2.84 3.14
CA PHE A 73 -7.97 4.30 3.26
C PHE A 73 -8.83 4.87 4.39
N ALA A 74 -10.05 4.36 4.56
CA ALA A 74 -10.91 4.76 5.67
C ALA A 74 -10.31 4.37 7.04
N LEU A 75 -9.72 3.17 7.15
CA LEU A 75 -9.07 2.69 8.35
C LEU A 75 -7.74 3.41 8.66
N ASP A 76 -6.99 3.82 7.63
CA ASP A 76 -5.77 4.62 7.79
C ASP A 76 -6.08 6.00 8.39
N ALA A 77 -7.04 6.73 7.80
CA ALA A 77 -7.53 7.98 8.37
C ALA A 77 -8.05 7.78 9.81
N PHE A 78 -8.71 6.64 10.05
CA PHE A 78 -9.20 6.29 11.36
C PHE A 78 -8.11 6.13 12.41
N ALA A 79 -7.03 5.42 12.06
CA ALA A 79 -5.89 5.24 12.94
C ALA A 79 -5.26 6.60 13.31
N TRP A 80 -5.12 7.51 12.35
CA TRP A 80 -4.59 8.86 12.60
C TRP A 80 -5.47 9.68 13.55
N VAL A 81 -6.80 9.67 13.38
CA VAL A 81 -7.72 10.39 14.27
C VAL A 81 -7.67 9.82 15.69
N VAL A 82 -7.63 8.49 15.84
CA VAL A 82 -7.53 7.85 17.16
C VAL A 82 -6.18 8.14 17.81
N LEU A 83 -5.08 8.06 17.05
CA LEU A 83 -3.73 8.34 17.55
C LEU A 83 -3.60 9.80 18.02
N THR A 84 -4.03 10.75 17.21
CA THR A 84 -3.98 12.18 17.55
C THR A 84 -4.85 12.50 18.78
N ALA A 85 -6.01 11.87 18.90
CA ALA A 85 -6.85 11.99 20.09
C ALA A 85 -6.15 11.42 21.34
N ALA A 86 -5.50 10.26 21.21
CA ALA A 86 -4.77 9.62 22.31
C ALA A 86 -3.55 10.43 22.78
N MET A 87 -2.91 11.16 21.88
CA MET A 87 -1.77 12.05 22.20
C MET A 87 -2.18 13.44 22.70
N SER A 88 -3.48 13.74 22.76
CA SER A 88 -3.96 15.06 23.18
C SER A 88 -3.61 15.34 24.65
N ILE A 89 -3.00 16.50 24.89
CA ILE A 89 -2.61 16.98 26.23
C ILE A 89 -3.85 17.22 27.12
N SER A 90 -4.99 17.58 26.53
CA SER A 90 -6.26 17.78 27.25
C SER A 90 -7.38 17.01 26.56
N VAL A 91 -7.86 15.95 27.21
CA VAL A 91 -9.03 15.21 26.77
C VAL A 91 -10.27 15.90 27.33
N THR A 92 -10.96 16.67 26.48
CA THR A 92 -12.24 17.31 26.85
C THR A 92 -13.41 16.44 26.45
N LEU A 93 -14.58 16.65 27.08
CA LEU A 93 -15.83 16.00 26.66
C LEU A 93 -16.11 16.21 25.17
N LYS A 94 -15.85 17.41 24.64
CA LYS A 94 -16.00 17.72 23.21
C LYS A 94 -15.10 16.85 22.33
N THR A 95 -13.82 16.68 22.71
CA THR A 95 -12.87 15.82 22.00
C THR A 95 -13.35 14.37 21.99
N ILE A 96 -13.77 13.86 23.15
CA ILE A 96 -14.33 12.50 23.26
C ILE A 96 -15.54 12.35 22.34
N SER A 97 -16.50 13.28 22.39
CA SER A 97 -17.72 13.19 21.58
C SER A 97 -17.44 13.18 20.07
N ILE A 98 -16.54 14.03 19.58
CA ILE A 98 -16.20 14.10 18.15
C ILE A 98 -15.49 12.82 17.71
N VAL A 99 -14.51 12.36 18.47
CA VAL A 99 -13.74 11.14 18.15
C VAL A 99 -14.64 9.92 18.21
N SER A 100 -15.49 9.78 19.23
CA SER A 100 -16.46 8.68 19.33
C SER A 100 -17.45 8.66 18.17
N LEU A 101 -17.94 9.83 17.74
CA LEU A 101 -18.83 9.92 16.57
C LEU A 101 -18.12 9.48 15.29
N TYR A 102 -16.89 9.96 15.09
CA TYR A 102 -16.08 9.59 13.94
C TYR A 102 -15.78 8.08 13.91
N VAL A 103 -15.36 7.50 15.04
CA VAL A 103 -15.14 6.06 15.21
C VAL A 103 -16.41 5.28 14.85
N LEU A 104 -17.57 5.71 15.35
CA LEU A 104 -18.85 5.08 15.06
C LEU A 104 -19.16 5.07 13.55
N VAL A 105 -19.01 6.22 12.88
CA VAL A 105 -19.27 6.34 11.42
C VAL A 105 -18.37 5.39 10.63
N VAL A 106 -17.07 5.33 10.96
CA VAL A 106 -16.14 4.42 10.28
C VAL A 106 -16.53 2.96 10.52
N LEU A 107 -16.85 2.57 11.76
CA LEU A 107 -17.25 1.19 12.08
C LEU A 107 -18.55 0.79 11.38
N ILE A 108 -19.52 1.71 11.23
CA ILE A 108 -20.74 1.47 10.44
C ILE A 108 -20.38 1.23 8.97
N GLY A 109 -19.50 2.06 8.39
CA GLY A 109 -19.05 1.91 7.01
C GLY A 109 -18.33 0.58 6.76
N VAL A 110 -17.44 0.18 7.66
CA VAL A 110 -16.75 -1.12 7.62
C VAL A 110 -17.76 -2.27 7.77
N GLY A 111 -18.70 -2.17 8.70
CA GLY A 111 -19.75 -3.17 8.90
C GLY A 111 -20.62 -3.36 7.66
N TYR A 112 -21.01 -2.26 7.00
CA TYR A 112 -21.75 -2.31 5.73
C TYR A 112 -20.93 -2.97 4.62
N PHE A 113 -19.65 -2.61 4.47
CA PHE A 113 -18.77 -3.24 3.49
C PHE A 113 -18.64 -4.75 3.70
N LEU A 114 -18.43 -5.19 4.95
CA LEU A 114 -18.32 -6.61 5.30
C LEU A 114 -19.63 -7.37 5.02
N ALA A 115 -20.78 -6.75 5.26
CA ALA A 115 -22.08 -7.34 4.96
C ALA A 115 -22.30 -7.55 3.44
N GLU A 116 -21.78 -6.64 2.62
CA GLU A 116 -21.91 -6.67 1.15
C GLU A 116 -20.75 -7.38 0.44
N LEU A 117 -19.75 -7.85 1.18
CA LEU A 117 -18.52 -8.44 0.65
C LEU A 117 -18.80 -9.56 -0.36
N ASN A 118 -19.75 -10.45 -0.03
CA ASN A 118 -20.10 -11.58 -0.88
C ASN A 118 -20.76 -11.17 -2.21
N LYS A 119 -21.40 -10.00 -2.28
CA LYS A 119 -22.00 -9.46 -3.52
C LYS A 119 -20.95 -8.78 -4.40
N LEU A 120 -19.94 -8.17 -3.79
CA LEU A 120 -18.83 -7.50 -4.46
C LEU A 120 -17.77 -8.49 -5.00
N VAL A 121 -17.64 -9.66 -4.37
CA VAL A 121 -16.60 -10.67 -4.67
C VAL A 121 -17.12 -11.83 -5.53
N ARG A 122 -18.35 -11.76 -6.08
CA ARG A 122 -18.83 -12.75 -7.06
C ARG A 122 -18.28 -12.52 -8.47
#